data_AF-A0A136PPL1-F1
#
_entry.id   AF-A0A136PPL1-F1
#
_cell.length_a   1.000
_cell.length_b   1.000
_cell.length_c   1.000
_cell.angle_alpha   90.00
_cell.angle_beta   90.00
_cell.angle_gamma   90.00
#
_symmetry.space_group_name_H-M   'P 1'
#
loop_
_entity.id
_entity.type
_entity.pdbx_description
1 polymer ?
#
loop_
_entity_poly.entity_id
_entity_poly.type
_entity_poly.pdbx_seq_one_letter_code
_entity_poly.pdbx_strand_id
1 'polypeptide(L)'
;MTSAAGEPPTHNTPAALALGFLTGAVIGVSLTAFISGCVTERAPLIIVGLVLPAVYGFLFFLSTLPRRAREAAVVPRTALAVIESREVVGGKTSDVPVRFELSVVPDDAPAFRVEIRQDINLVELPDYRARGVVVVEYPPDRPWNTRIVKRPTPEWEERAVVARVDSVPGPAMKSDSPEGCAGGLLTLLGLLLGAAAVLLLFRADLFDSYEGENALSRRPSVSSSSSTTAVTSAMGTVTLGPGQSMLDEGELRKAVESLTQGANKPRALTVVVQDRLLTVVFAPIGVESAGFDPRSLPYDRVPGLVEEARTGVGSPQSWQLAADGVTGSLTLRVVVTGDGGTGTLEADGQGKVLRRSGS
;
A
#
# COMPACT_ATOMS: atom_id res chain seq x y z
N MET A 1 17.63 -31.23 -43.86
CA MET A 1 17.08 -29.97 -43.32
C MET A 1 15.59 -30.19 -43.11
N THR A 2 15.17 -30.48 -41.89
CA THR A 2 13.78 -30.79 -41.53
C THR A 2 13.23 -29.61 -40.73
N SER A 3 12.26 -28.92 -41.32
CA SER A 3 11.61 -27.74 -40.78
C SER A 3 10.81 -28.08 -39.52
N ALA A 4 11.06 -27.34 -38.44
CA ALA A 4 10.29 -27.40 -37.21
C ALA A 4 8.85 -26.94 -37.46
N ALA A 5 7.88 -27.82 -37.21
CA ALA A 5 6.48 -27.44 -37.14
C ALA A 5 6.26 -26.64 -35.86
N GLY A 6 6.00 -25.34 -36.01
CA GLY A 6 5.74 -24.42 -34.92
C GLY A 6 4.51 -24.82 -34.12
N GLU A 7 4.61 -24.71 -32.80
CA GLU A 7 3.49 -24.77 -31.86
C GLU A 7 2.36 -23.82 -32.29
N PRO A 8 1.09 -24.25 -32.24
CA PRO A 8 -0.03 -23.35 -32.48
C PRO A 8 -0.10 -22.31 -31.34
N PRO A 9 -0.33 -21.01 -31.64
CA PRO A 9 -0.40 -19.98 -30.64
C PRO A 9 -1.61 -20.18 -29.73
N THR A 10 -1.37 -20.15 -28.42
CA THR A 10 -2.37 -20.14 -27.36
C THR A 10 -3.24 -18.88 -27.51
N HIS A 11 -4.43 -19.03 -28.07
CA HIS A 11 -5.41 -17.96 -28.13
C HIS A 11 -5.94 -17.69 -26.73
N ASN A 12 -5.33 -16.70 -26.06
CA ASN A 12 -5.91 -16.09 -24.86
C ASN A 12 -7.29 -15.55 -25.23
N THR A 13 -8.35 -16.13 -24.66
CA THR A 13 -9.70 -15.68 -24.94
C THR A 13 -9.85 -14.22 -24.49
N PRO A 14 -10.40 -13.32 -25.33
CA PRO A 14 -10.49 -11.89 -25.02
C PRO A 14 -11.26 -11.62 -23.72
N ALA A 15 -12.17 -12.52 -23.34
CA ALA A 15 -12.88 -12.49 -22.07
C ALA A 15 -11.95 -12.63 -20.85
N ALA A 16 -10.92 -13.48 -20.91
CA ALA A 16 -9.96 -13.66 -19.82
C ALA A 16 -9.08 -12.41 -19.63
N LEU A 17 -8.73 -11.75 -20.75
CA LEU A 17 -7.96 -10.49 -20.73
C LEU A 17 -8.80 -9.33 -20.18
N ALA A 18 -10.06 -9.22 -20.60
CA ALA A 18 -10.99 -8.22 -20.10
C ALA A 18 -11.25 -8.40 -18.60
N LEU A 19 -11.38 -9.64 -18.14
CA LEU A 19 -11.55 -9.95 -16.73
C LEU A 19 -10.33 -9.55 -15.90
N GLY A 20 -9.11 -9.84 -16.38
CA GLY A 20 -7.88 -9.43 -15.71
C GLY A 20 -7.71 -7.91 -15.63
N PHE A 21 -8.06 -7.18 -16.68
CA PHE A 21 -8.05 -5.72 -16.63
C PHE A 21 -9.10 -5.15 -15.65
N LEU A 22 -10.31 -5.73 -15.65
CA LEU A 22 -11.41 -5.33 -14.77
C LEU A 22 -11.10 -5.59 -13.30
N THR A 23 -10.54 -6.76 -12.95
CA THR A 23 -10.11 -7.08 -11.58
C THR A 23 -9.08 -6.06 -11.09
N GLY A 24 -8.07 -5.76 -11.93
CA GLY A 24 -7.04 -4.78 -11.64
C GLY A 24 -7.62 -3.38 -11.40
N ALA A 25 -8.48 -2.91 -12.31
CA ALA A 25 -9.11 -1.59 -12.23
C ALA A 25 -9.95 -1.44 -10.96
N VAL A 26 -10.73 -2.45 -10.58
CA VAL A 26 -11.52 -2.43 -9.34
C VAL A 26 -10.62 -2.32 -8.11
N ILE A 27 -9.53 -3.09 -8.05
CA ILE A 27 -8.57 -3.03 -6.94
C ILE A 27 -7.95 -1.63 -6.86
N GLY A 28 -7.46 -1.09 -7.98
CA GLY A 28 -6.88 0.26 -8.04
C GLY A 28 -7.85 1.34 -7.59
N VAL A 29 -9.06 1.36 -8.15
CA VAL A 29 -10.11 2.32 -7.79
C VAL A 29 -10.47 2.21 -6.31
N SER A 30 -10.66 1.00 -5.79
CA SER A 30 -11.04 0.77 -4.39
C SER A 30 -9.98 1.26 -3.40
N LEU A 31 -8.71 0.94 -3.65
CA LEU A 31 -7.61 1.29 -2.76
C LEU A 31 -7.38 2.80 -2.76
N THR A 32 -7.38 3.43 -3.95
CA THR A 32 -7.20 4.87 -4.07
C THR A 32 -8.40 5.64 -3.52
N ALA A 33 -9.63 5.17 -3.72
CA ALA A 33 -10.83 5.80 -3.16
C ALA A 33 -10.86 5.71 -1.62
N PHE A 34 -10.44 4.57 -1.05
CA PHE A 34 -10.35 4.40 0.40
C PHE A 34 -9.31 5.32 1.03
N ILE A 35 -8.09 5.38 0.46
CA ILE A 35 -7.03 6.27 0.96
C ILE A 35 -7.45 7.74 0.83
N SER A 36 -8.00 8.14 -0.33
CA SER A 36 -8.52 9.50 -0.55
C SER A 36 -9.65 9.86 0.42
N GLY A 37 -10.60 8.94 0.65
CA GLY A 37 -11.69 9.13 1.61
C GLY A 37 -11.22 9.29 3.05
N CYS A 38 -10.18 8.56 3.47
CA CYS A 38 -9.55 8.71 4.79
C CYS A 38 -8.82 10.06 4.93
N VAL A 39 -8.17 10.55 3.87
CA VAL A 39 -7.48 11.86 3.88
C VAL A 39 -8.46 13.03 3.85
N THR A 40 -9.58 12.89 3.14
CA THR A 40 -10.60 13.95 2.98
C THR A 40 -11.76 13.86 3.97
N GLU A 41 -11.71 12.91 4.91
CA GLU A 41 -12.79 12.56 5.86
C GLU A 41 -14.17 12.35 5.21
N ARG A 42 -14.21 12.02 3.91
CA ARG A 42 -15.45 11.82 3.17
C ARG A 42 -15.93 10.38 3.31
N ALA A 43 -16.89 10.18 4.21
CA ALA A 43 -17.63 8.92 4.40
C ALA A 43 -18.07 8.22 3.08
N PRO A 44 -18.63 8.89 2.05
CA PRO A 44 -19.04 8.20 0.83
C PRO A 44 -17.88 7.57 0.05
N LEU A 45 -16.69 8.17 0.09
CA LEU A 45 -15.48 7.63 -0.56
C LEU A 45 -14.97 6.38 0.15
N ILE A 46 -15.01 6.39 1.48
CA ILE A 46 -14.67 5.23 2.32
C ILE A 46 -15.64 4.07 2.04
N ILE A 47 -16.95 4.35 1.98
CA ILE A 47 -17.98 3.34 1.70
C ILE A 47 -17.80 2.77 0.29
N VAL A 48 -17.60 3.61 -0.73
CA VAL A 48 -17.38 3.15 -2.11
C VAL A 48 -16.10 2.32 -2.21
N GLY A 49 -15.02 2.74 -1.57
CA GLY A 49 -13.75 2.02 -1.53
C GLY A 49 -13.85 0.62 -0.91
N LEU A 50 -14.79 0.39 0.02
CA LEU A 50 -14.97 -0.89 0.70
C LEU A 50 -16.06 -1.77 0.08
N VAL A 51 -17.16 -1.15 -0.39
CA VAL A 51 -18.30 -1.86 -0.99
C VAL A 51 -17.97 -2.35 -2.39
N LEU A 52 -17.27 -1.57 -3.21
CA LEU A 52 -16.96 -1.94 -4.59
C LEU A 52 -16.13 -3.26 -4.70
N PRO A 53 -15.03 -3.45 -3.95
CA PRO A 53 -14.29 -4.72 -3.99
C PRO A 53 -15.07 -5.88 -3.36
N ALA A 54 -15.92 -5.62 -2.35
CA ALA A 54 -16.76 -6.64 -1.74
C ALA A 54 -17.81 -7.17 -2.72
N VAL A 55 -18.53 -6.28 -3.41
CA VAL A 55 -19.51 -6.64 -4.45
C VAL A 55 -18.83 -7.35 -5.62
N TYR A 56 -17.66 -6.85 -6.05
CA TYR A 56 -16.90 -7.48 -7.12
C TYR A 56 -16.42 -8.88 -6.77
N GLY A 57 -15.84 -9.06 -5.57
CA GLY A 57 -15.44 -10.35 -5.05
C GLY A 57 -16.62 -11.33 -4.93
N PHE A 58 -17.79 -10.83 -4.51
CA PHE A 58 -19.01 -11.62 -4.42
C PHE A 58 -19.53 -12.08 -5.80
N LEU A 59 -19.53 -11.19 -6.80
CA LEU A 59 -19.91 -11.55 -8.19
C LEU A 59 -18.92 -12.53 -8.82
N PHE A 60 -17.62 -12.38 -8.56
CA PHE A 60 -16.60 -13.32 -9.00
C PHE A 60 -16.77 -14.69 -8.33
N PHE A 61 -17.10 -14.71 -7.03
CA PHE A 61 -17.41 -15.94 -6.33
C PHE A 61 -18.65 -16.61 -6.92
N LEU A 62 -19.73 -15.88 -7.15
CA LEU A 62 -20.96 -16.38 -7.78
C LEU A 62 -20.73 -16.92 -9.19
N SER A 63 -19.89 -16.27 -10.00
CA SER A 63 -19.60 -16.72 -11.37
C SER A 63 -18.69 -17.95 -11.40
N THR A 64 -17.86 -18.16 -10.37
CA THR A 64 -17.01 -19.34 -10.25
C THR A 64 -17.70 -20.52 -9.56
N LEU A 65 -18.75 -20.31 -8.77
CA LEU A 65 -19.56 -21.39 -8.15
C LEU A 65 -20.09 -22.43 -9.14
N PRO A 66 -20.77 -22.09 -10.26
CA PRO A 66 -21.29 -23.11 -11.18
C PRO A 66 -20.17 -23.88 -11.88
N ARG A 67 -19.03 -23.22 -12.13
CA ARG A 67 -17.83 -23.86 -12.66
C ARG A 67 -17.22 -24.83 -11.65
N ARG A 68 -17.07 -24.42 -10.39
CA ARG A 68 -16.55 -25.27 -9.30
C ARG A 68 -17.49 -26.44 -8.99
N ALA A 69 -18.80 -26.23 -9.03
CA ALA A 69 -19.79 -27.29 -8.86
C ALA A 69 -19.73 -28.30 -10.00
N ARG A 70 -19.53 -27.85 -11.25
CA ARG A 70 -19.31 -28.75 -12.39
C ARG A 70 -17.97 -29.48 -12.29
N GLU A 71 -16.92 -28.80 -11.86
CA GLU A 71 -15.58 -29.40 -11.63
C GLU A 71 -15.60 -30.44 -10.49
N ALA A 72 -16.45 -30.27 -9.48
CA ALA A 72 -16.63 -31.23 -8.39
C ALA A 72 -17.60 -32.38 -8.74
N ALA A 73 -18.49 -32.19 -9.72
CA ALA A 73 -19.48 -33.19 -10.14
C ALA A 73 -18.92 -34.23 -11.12
N VAL A 74 -17.75 -33.99 -11.72
CA VAL A 74 -17.09 -34.98 -12.56
C VAL A 74 -16.48 -36.05 -11.66
N VAL A 75 -17.09 -37.23 -11.66
CA VAL A 75 -16.57 -38.40 -10.94
C VAL A 75 -15.21 -38.77 -11.54
N PRO A 76 -14.10 -38.69 -10.76
CA PRO A 76 -12.80 -39.10 -11.24
C PRO A 76 -12.83 -40.61 -11.56
N ARG A 77 -12.25 -40.99 -12.70
CA ARG A 77 -12.13 -42.39 -13.10
C ARG A 77 -10.77 -42.91 -12.66
N THR A 78 -10.75 -44.12 -12.10
CA THR A 78 -9.53 -44.84 -11.74
C THR A 78 -9.01 -45.63 -12.94
N ALA A 79 -7.71 -45.55 -13.21
CA ALA A 79 -7.04 -46.32 -14.24
C ALA A 79 -5.63 -46.71 -13.79
N LEU A 80 -5.01 -47.66 -14.51
CA LEU A 80 -3.60 -48.01 -14.31
C LEU A 80 -2.71 -47.09 -15.14
N ALA A 81 -1.55 -46.72 -14.59
CA ALA A 81 -0.57 -45.95 -15.30
C ALA A 81 0.86 -46.45 -15.05
N VAL A 82 1.71 -46.33 -16.06
CA VAL A 82 3.15 -46.61 -15.94
C VAL A 82 3.90 -45.30 -15.73
N ILE A 83 4.80 -45.29 -14.74
CA ILE A 83 5.75 -44.19 -14.57
C ILE A 83 6.83 -44.32 -15.63
N GLU A 84 6.85 -43.46 -16.65
CA GLU A 84 7.92 -43.46 -17.65
C GLU A 84 9.18 -42.81 -17.10
N SER A 85 9.03 -41.63 -16.51
CA SER A 85 10.12 -40.85 -15.96
C SER A 85 9.69 -40.14 -14.68
N ARG A 86 10.66 -39.88 -13.81
CA ARG A 86 10.49 -39.09 -12.59
C ARG A 86 11.62 -38.08 -12.49
N GLU A 87 11.27 -36.84 -12.18
CA GLU A 87 12.22 -35.79 -11.94
C GLU A 87 11.87 -35.04 -10.65
N VAL A 88 12.83 -34.98 -9.74
CA VAL A 88 12.66 -34.26 -8.48
C VAL A 88 12.89 -32.78 -8.74
N VAL A 89 11.84 -31.96 -8.60
CA VAL A 89 11.89 -30.51 -8.83
C VAL A 89 12.25 -29.82 -7.51
N GLY A 90 13.45 -30.13 -6.97
CA GLY A 90 14.06 -29.48 -5.80
C GLY A 90 13.14 -29.18 -4.59
N GLY A 91 13.30 -29.93 -3.49
CA GLY A 91 12.58 -29.68 -2.23
C GLY A 91 13.48 -29.83 -1.01
N LYS A 92 13.40 -28.89 -0.06
CA LYS A 92 14.05 -28.96 1.28
C LYS A 92 13.09 -29.44 2.38
N THR A 93 11.87 -29.78 1.99
CA THR A 93 10.74 -30.16 2.86
C THR A 93 10.57 -31.68 2.89
N SER A 94 9.84 -32.18 3.90
CA SER A 94 9.53 -33.61 4.05
C SER A 94 8.73 -34.18 2.89
N ASP A 95 7.90 -33.35 2.26
CA ASP A 95 7.25 -33.63 0.98
C ASP A 95 8.04 -32.91 -0.12
N VAL A 96 8.37 -33.65 -1.17
CA VAL A 96 9.16 -33.15 -2.28
C VAL A 96 8.29 -33.13 -3.54
N PRO A 97 8.24 -31.99 -4.26
CA PRO A 97 7.53 -31.92 -5.53
C PRO A 97 8.25 -32.78 -6.57
N VAL A 98 7.56 -33.79 -7.06
CA VAL A 98 8.07 -34.68 -8.12
C VAL A 98 7.24 -34.50 -9.37
N ARG A 99 7.95 -34.36 -10.48
CA ARG A 99 7.41 -34.33 -11.84
C ARG A 99 7.41 -35.75 -12.37
N PHE A 100 6.23 -36.26 -12.68
CA PHE A 100 6.04 -37.60 -13.22
C PHE A 100 5.55 -37.52 -14.65
N GLU A 101 6.15 -38.32 -15.52
CA GLU A 101 5.61 -38.59 -16.83
C GLU A 101 4.95 -39.97 -16.78
N LEU A 102 3.63 -40.00 -16.97
CA LEU A 102 2.80 -41.18 -16.80
C LEU A 102 2.19 -41.60 -18.14
N SER A 103 2.21 -42.90 -18.43
CA SER A 103 1.43 -43.52 -19.51
C SER A 103 0.19 -44.14 -18.89
N VAL A 104 -0.96 -43.49 -19.02
CA VAL A 104 -2.25 -43.92 -18.45
C VAL A 104 -2.95 -44.85 -19.45
N VAL A 105 -3.42 -46.00 -18.97
CA VAL A 105 -4.18 -46.99 -19.74
C VAL A 105 -5.54 -47.18 -19.08
N PRO A 106 -6.56 -46.42 -19.49
CA PRO A 106 -7.93 -46.64 -19.05
C PRO A 106 -8.53 -47.92 -19.63
N ASP A 107 -9.43 -48.57 -18.89
CA ASP A 107 -10.13 -49.77 -19.36
C ASP A 107 -11.09 -49.46 -20.52
N ASP A 108 -11.72 -48.28 -20.51
CA ASP A 108 -12.78 -47.87 -21.45
C ASP A 108 -12.33 -46.84 -22.51
N ALA A 109 -11.03 -46.51 -22.58
CA ALA A 109 -10.54 -45.40 -23.42
C ALA A 109 -9.13 -45.68 -23.98
N PRO A 110 -8.71 -44.99 -25.06
CA PRO A 110 -7.36 -45.15 -25.58
C PRO A 110 -6.32 -44.67 -24.55
N ALA A 111 -5.19 -45.36 -24.53
CA ALA A 111 -4.07 -45.01 -23.67
C ALA A 111 -3.47 -43.65 -24.04
N PHE A 112 -3.08 -42.86 -23.04
CA PHE A 112 -2.54 -41.52 -23.23
C PHE A 112 -1.36 -41.24 -22.30
N ARG A 113 -0.50 -40.30 -22.68
CA ARG A 113 0.66 -39.90 -21.89
C ARG A 113 0.45 -38.52 -21.29
N VAL A 114 0.79 -38.34 -20.01
CA VAL A 114 0.56 -37.10 -19.26
C VAL A 114 1.77 -36.75 -18.39
N GLU A 115 2.08 -35.46 -18.29
CA GLU A 115 3.06 -34.93 -17.35
C GLU A 115 2.33 -34.27 -16.17
N ILE A 116 2.58 -34.77 -14.96
CA ILE A 116 1.96 -34.25 -13.73
C ILE A 116 3.02 -33.80 -12.72
N ARG A 117 2.62 -32.94 -11.79
CA ARG A 117 3.42 -32.55 -10.63
C ARG A 117 2.65 -32.92 -9.37
N GLN A 118 3.26 -33.72 -8.50
CA GLN A 118 2.64 -34.15 -7.26
C GLN A 118 3.66 -34.19 -6.12
N ASP A 119 3.22 -33.75 -4.95
CA ASP A 119 4.03 -33.78 -3.73
C ASP A 119 3.97 -35.18 -3.10
N ILE A 120 5.14 -35.82 -3.07
CA ILE A 120 5.32 -37.16 -2.53
C ILE A 120 6.22 -37.08 -1.32
N ASN A 121 5.89 -37.86 -0.30
CA ASN A 121 6.69 -37.92 0.91
C ASN A 121 8.03 -38.61 0.60
N LEU A 122 9.13 -38.09 1.16
CA LEU A 122 10.46 -38.66 0.97
C LEU A 122 10.55 -40.16 1.29
N VAL A 123 9.77 -40.64 2.26
CA VAL A 123 9.74 -42.05 2.67
C VAL A 123 9.08 -42.94 1.62
N GLU A 124 8.07 -42.43 0.91
CA GLU A 124 7.32 -43.16 -0.13
C GLU A 124 7.98 -43.04 -1.51
N LEU A 125 8.93 -42.11 -1.69
CA LEU A 125 9.64 -41.89 -2.94
C LEU A 125 10.33 -43.14 -3.55
N PRO A 126 10.87 -44.10 -2.75
CA PRO A 126 11.44 -45.34 -3.28
C PRO A 126 10.41 -46.28 -3.93
N ASP A 127 9.13 -46.14 -3.61
CA ASP A 127 8.04 -46.99 -4.13
C ASP A 127 7.63 -46.53 -5.54
N TYR A 128 7.80 -45.24 -5.85
CA TYR A 128 7.55 -44.66 -7.18
C TYR A 128 8.78 -44.74 -8.08
N ARG A 129 9.07 -45.94 -8.60
CA ARG A 129 10.18 -46.18 -9.54
C ARG A 129 9.77 -45.96 -10.99
N ALA A 130 10.74 -45.56 -11.82
CA ALA A 130 10.55 -45.60 -13.28
C ALA A 130 10.22 -47.03 -13.71
N ARG A 131 9.28 -47.17 -14.63
CA ARG A 131 8.60 -48.41 -15.05
C ARG A 131 7.73 -49.09 -14.00
N GLY A 132 7.50 -48.44 -12.84
CA GLY A 132 6.51 -48.89 -11.87
C GLY A 132 5.09 -48.65 -12.38
N VAL A 133 4.19 -49.58 -12.06
CA VAL A 133 2.75 -49.45 -12.34
C VAL A 133 2.09 -48.87 -11.11
N VAL A 134 1.30 -47.81 -11.30
CA VAL A 134 0.58 -47.10 -10.24
C VAL A 134 -0.88 -46.92 -10.62
N VAL A 135 -1.72 -46.76 -9.60
CA VAL A 135 -3.14 -46.44 -9.78
C VAL A 135 -3.28 -44.93 -9.83
N VAL A 136 -3.96 -44.44 -10.86
CA VAL A 136 -4.21 -43.02 -11.06
C VAL A 136 -5.69 -42.72 -11.15
N GLU A 137 -6.07 -41.54 -10.68
CA GLU A 137 -7.38 -40.95 -10.89
C GLU A 137 -7.27 -39.84 -11.92
N TYR A 138 -8.13 -39.87 -12.93
CA TYR A 138 -8.21 -38.82 -13.92
C TYR A 138 -9.67 -38.43 -14.18
N PRO A 139 -9.98 -37.13 -14.29
CA PRO A 139 -11.28 -36.67 -14.75
C PRO A 139 -11.34 -36.80 -16.29
N PRO A 140 -12.39 -37.43 -16.86
CA PRO A 140 -12.46 -37.72 -18.30
C PRO A 140 -12.52 -36.47 -19.19
N ASP A 141 -12.97 -35.33 -18.66
CA ASP A 141 -12.98 -34.04 -19.36
C ASP A 141 -11.62 -33.33 -19.35
N ARG A 142 -10.71 -33.70 -18.43
CA ARG A 142 -9.37 -33.12 -18.30
C ARG A 142 -8.32 -34.20 -18.00
N PRO A 143 -7.94 -35.03 -18.99
CA PRO A 143 -6.97 -36.11 -18.81
C PRO A 143 -5.58 -35.61 -18.33
N TRP A 144 -5.26 -34.33 -18.53
CA TRP A 144 -4.02 -33.72 -18.02
C TRP A 144 -4.01 -33.50 -16.50
N ASN A 145 -5.18 -33.49 -15.84
CA ASN A 145 -5.31 -33.34 -14.37
C ASN A 145 -5.34 -34.71 -13.67
N THR A 146 -4.42 -35.58 -14.06
CA THR A 146 -4.26 -36.93 -13.48
C THR A 146 -3.56 -36.85 -12.12
N ARG A 147 -3.94 -37.69 -11.16
CA ARG A 147 -3.32 -37.77 -9.83
C ARG A 147 -3.01 -39.22 -9.46
N ILE A 148 -1.85 -39.47 -8.84
CA ILE A 148 -1.52 -40.79 -8.31
C ILE A 148 -2.25 -41.00 -7.00
N VAL A 149 -2.97 -42.12 -6.88
CA VAL A 149 -3.71 -42.51 -5.68
C VAL A 149 -2.74 -43.14 -4.69
N LYS A 150 -2.45 -42.44 -3.57
CA LYS A 150 -1.50 -42.91 -2.56
C LYS A 150 -1.97 -44.18 -1.82
N ARG A 151 -3.28 -44.41 -1.73
CA ARG A 151 -3.89 -45.58 -1.08
C ARG A 151 -5.04 -46.12 -1.95
N PRO A 152 -4.73 -46.95 -2.97
CA PRO A 152 -5.75 -47.59 -3.77
C PRO A 152 -6.54 -48.60 -2.94
N THR A 153 -7.74 -48.98 -3.39
CA THR A 153 -8.45 -50.13 -2.83
C THR A 153 -7.69 -51.42 -3.14
N PRO A 154 -7.78 -52.47 -2.29
CA PRO A 154 -6.99 -53.69 -2.44
C PRO A 154 -7.14 -54.36 -3.82
N GLU A 155 -8.33 -54.30 -4.42
CA GLU A 155 -8.60 -54.83 -5.76
C GLU A 155 -7.75 -54.15 -6.86
N TRP A 156 -7.46 -52.84 -6.71
CA TRP A 156 -6.64 -52.09 -7.67
C TRP A 156 -5.15 -52.26 -7.39
N GLU A 157 -4.77 -52.46 -6.13
CA GLU A 157 -3.39 -52.79 -5.74
C GLU A 157 -2.96 -54.14 -6.31
N GLU A 158 -3.81 -55.17 -6.19
CA GLU A 158 -3.55 -56.49 -6.80
C GLU A 158 -3.42 -56.40 -8.32
N ARG A 159 -4.28 -55.61 -8.97
CA ARG A 159 -4.19 -55.37 -10.42
C ARG A 159 -2.91 -54.64 -10.82
N ALA A 160 -2.48 -53.64 -10.05
CA ALA A 160 -1.24 -52.92 -10.33
C ALA A 160 0.01 -53.80 -10.19
N VAL A 161 -0.01 -54.79 -9.28
CA VAL A 161 1.09 -55.76 -9.10
C VAL A 161 1.17 -56.76 -10.25
N VAL A 162 0.02 -57.18 -10.79
CA VAL A 162 -0.05 -58.22 -11.84
C VAL A 162 0.05 -57.63 -13.25
N ALA A 163 -0.47 -56.42 -13.47
CA ALA A 163 -0.55 -55.83 -14.80
C ALA A 163 0.82 -55.38 -15.31
N ARG A 164 1.20 -55.86 -16.50
CA ARG A 164 2.27 -55.25 -17.30
C ARG A 164 1.61 -54.33 -18.32
N VAL A 165 1.62 -53.04 -18.01
CA VAL A 165 1.06 -52.02 -18.88
C VAL A 165 2.17 -51.55 -19.84
N ASP A 166 1.86 -51.52 -21.14
CA ASP A 166 2.81 -51.13 -22.17
C ASP A 166 2.96 -49.60 -22.26
N SER A 167 4.18 -49.15 -22.57
CA SER A 167 4.47 -47.74 -22.80
C SER A 167 3.74 -47.21 -24.04
N VAL A 168 3.06 -46.07 -23.88
CA VAL A 168 2.39 -45.40 -24.99
C VAL A 168 3.39 -44.51 -25.74
N PRO A 169 3.61 -44.71 -27.05
CA PRO A 169 4.45 -43.81 -27.83
C PRO A 169 3.74 -42.49 -28.10
N GLY A 170 4.38 -41.37 -27.74
CA GLY A 170 3.87 -40.03 -28.03
C GLY A 170 4.38 -38.95 -27.06
N PRO A 171 4.21 -37.67 -27.41
CA PRO A 171 4.50 -36.56 -26.50
C PRO A 171 3.51 -36.58 -25.32
N ALA A 172 4.01 -36.34 -24.11
CA ALA A 172 3.16 -36.23 -22.93
C ALA A 172 2.29 -34.97 -23.00
N MET A 173 1.00 -35.11 -22.70
CA MET A 173 0.10 -33.99 -22.46
C MET A 173 0.59 -33.24 -21.22
N LYS A 174 0.95 -31.98 -21.40
CA LYS A 174 1.37 -31.11 -20.31
C LYS A 174 0.14 -30.55 -19.59
N SER A 175 0.28 -30.32 -18.29
CA SER A 175 -0.68 -29.54 -17.51
C SER A 175 -0.99 -28.21 -18.21
N ASP A 176 -2.21 -27.67 -18.01
CA ASP A 176 -2.57 -26.32 -18.44
C ASP A 176 -1.41 -25.37 -18.17
N SER A 177 -0.96 -24.68 -19.23
CA SER A 177 0.17 -23.76 -19.15
C SER A 177 -0.09 -22.78 -18.00
N PRO A 178 0.89 -22.51 -17.12
CA PRO A 178 0.68 -21.58 -16.01
C PRO A 178 0.16 -20.28 -16.60
N GLU A 179 -0.98 -19.82 -16.06
CA GLU A 179 -1.71 -18.63 -16.52
C GLU A 179 -0.71 -17.54 -16.89
N GLY A 180 -0.64 -17.24 -18.20
CA GLY A 180 0.49 -16.53 -18.78
C GLY A 180 0.71 -15.17 -18.11
N CYS A 181 1.99 -14.79 -17.98
CA CYS A 181 2.46 -13.49 -17.50
C CYS A 181 1.66 -12.29 -18.04
N ALA A 182 1.11 -12.40 -19.26
CA ALA A 182 0.20 -11.42 -19.86
C ALA A 182 -1.02 -11.09 -18.99
N GLY A 183 -1.63 -12.08 -18.33
CA GLY A 183 -2.76 -11.86 -17.41
C GLY A 183 -2.37 -11.00 -16.20
N GLY A 184 -1.20 -11.26 -15.63
CA GLY A 184 -0.66 -10.46 -14.51
C GLY A 184 -0.26 -9.03 -14.92
N LEU A 185 0.14 -8.82 -16.18
CA LEU A 185 0.51 -7.50 -16.69
C LEU A 185 -0.73 -6.63 -16.97
N LEU A 186 -1.81 -7.24 -17.45
CA LEU A 186 -3.11 -6.58 -17.64
C LEU A 186 -3.80 -6.24 -16.32
N THR A 187 -3.68 -7.08 -15.29
CA THR A 187 -4.17 -6.74 -13.94
C THR A 187 -3.41 -5.57 -13.35
N LEU A 188 -2.08 -5.52 -13.52
CA LEU A 188 -1.25 -4.39 -13.10
C LEU A 188 -1.62 -3.10 -13.85
N LEU A 189 -1.82 -3.18 -15.17
CA LEU A 189 -2.21 -2.04 -15.99
C LEU A 189 -3.59 -1.50 -15.58
N GLY A 190 -4.57 -2.38 -15.37
CA GLY A 190 -5.89 -2.02 -14.86
C GLY A 190 -5.80 -1.31 -13.51
N LEU A 191 -4.98 -1.83 -12.59
CA LEU A 191 -4.73 -1.23 -11.28
C LEU A 191 -4.17 0.18 -11.38
N LEU A 192 -3.13 0.37 -12.21
CA LEU A 192 -2.52 1.68 -12.43
C LEU A 192 -3.50 2.69 -13.03
N LEU A 193 -4.31 2.26 -14.00
CA LEU A 193 -5.28 3.12 -14.68
C LEU A 193 -6.45 3.47 -13.77
N GLY A 194 -6.93 2.53 -12.95
CA GLY A 194 -7.94 2.75 -11.94
C GLY A 194 -7.47 3.75 -10.87
N ALA A 195 -6.24 3.59 -10.37
CA ALA A 195 -5.64 4.51 -9.42
C ALA A 195 -5.49 5.92 -10.04
N ALA A 196 -4.96 6.01 -11.27
CA ALA A 196 -4.81 7.27 -11.97
C ALA A 196 -6.16 7.98 -12.23
N ALA A 197 -7.21 7.24 -12.60
CA ALA A 197 -8.54 7.79 -12.82
C ALA A 197 -9.11 8.41 -11.54
N VAL A 198 -8.97 7.75 -10.39
CA VAL A 198 -9.41 8.29 -9.09
C VAL A 198 -8.58 9.51 -8.71
N LEU A 199 -7.24 9.46 -8.84
CA LEU A 199 -6.38 10.60 -8.54
C LEU A 199 -6.67 11.81 -9.45
N LEU A 200 -7.01 11.59 -10.72
CA LEU A 200 -7.34 12.67 -11.66
C LEU A 200 -8.75 13.23 -11.44
N LEU A 201 -9.76 12.39 -11.18
CA LEU A 201 -11.13 12.83 -10.92
C LEU A 201 -11.25 13.56 -9.58
N PHE A 202 -10.56 13.06 -8.55
CA PHE A 202 -10.50 13.71 -7.24
C PHE A 202 -9.32 14.67 -7.12
N ARG A 203 -8.64 15.03 -8.22
CA ARG A 203 -7.56 16.03 -8.20
C ARG A 203 -8.05 17.40 -7.76
N ALA A 204 -9.30 17.77 -8.08
CA ALA A 204 -9.86 19.00 -7.55
C ALA A 204 -10.05 18.87 -6.04
N ASP A 205 -10.81 17.89 -5.57
CA ASP A 205 -11.12 17.70 -4.14
C ASP A 205 -9.92 17.35 -3.24
N LEU A 206 -8.94 16.58 -3.69
CA LEU A 206 -7.74 16.26 -2.90
C LEU A 206 -6.83 17.48 -2.71
N PHE A 207 -6.86 18.40 -3.66
CA PHE A 207 -6.08 19.65 -3.60
C PHE A 207 -6.94 20.83 -3.09
N ASP A 208 -8.28 20.75 -3.17
CA ASP A 208 -9.24 21.67 -2.54
C ASP A 208 -9.49 21.32 -1.08
N SER A 209 -9.20 20.11 -0.61
CA SER A 209 -9.34 19.78 0.83
C SER A 209 -8.34 20.55 1.70
N TYR A 210 -7.39 21.27 1.09
CA TYR A 210 -6.55 22.27 1.75
C TYR A 210 -7.03 23.72 1.53
N GLU A 211 -8.06 23.95 0.71
CA GLU A 211 -8.59 25.28 0.32
C GLU A 211 -10.11 25.43 0.61
N GLY A 212 -10.78 24.36 1.07
CA GLY A 212 -12.20 24.11 0.86
C GLY A 212 -13.14 24.25 2.06
N GLU A 213 -12.75 24.93 3.13
CA GLU A 213 -13.70 25.55 4.06
C GLU A 213 -13.62 27.07 3.89
N ASN A 214 -14.10 27.61 2.76
CA ASN A 214 -14.56 29.00 2.61
C ASN A 214 -15.07 29.37 1.20
N ALA A 215 -15.06 28.46 0.22
CA ALA A 215 -15.42 28.77 -1.17
C ALA A 215 -16.94 28.74 -1.44
N LEU A 216 -17.74 29.48 -0.67
CA LEU A 216 -19.08 29.93 -1.07
C LEU A 216 -19.26 31.43 -0.85
N SER A 217 -18.28 32.22 -1.31
CA SER A 217 -18.50 33.57 -1.82
C SER A 217 -17.16 34.16 -2.22
N ARG A 218 -17.09 34.65 -3.47
CA ARG A 218 -16.48 35.94 -3.86
C ARG A 218 -15.81 35.83 -5.24
N ARG A 219 -16.52 36.43 -6.19
CA ARG A 219 -16.08 37.02 -7.47
C ARG A 219 -14.61 37.54 -7.43
N PRO A 220 -13.85 37.49 -8.54
CA PRO A 220 -12.42 37.80 -8.50
C PRO A 220 -12.22 39.29 -8.23
N SER A 221 -11.57 39.61 -7.12
CA SER A 221 -10.96 40.92 -6.88
C SER A 221 -9.53 40.67 -6.44
N VAL A 222 -8.62 41.14 -7.28
CA VAL A 222 -7.17 41.12 -7.13
C VAL A 222 -6.77 41.76 -5.78
N SER A 223 -6.11 41.00 -4.91
CA SER A 223 -5.26 41.52 -3.82
C SER A 223 -4.34 40.39 -3.36
N SER A 224 -3.05 40.53 -3.67
CA SER A 224 -1.96 39.60 -3.36
C SER A 224 -1.64 39.60 -1.86
N SER A 225 -2.06 38.55 -1.14
CA SER A 225 -1.54 38.15 0.18
C SER A 225 -1.88 36.68 0.42
N SER A 226 -0.96 35.78 0.09
CA SER A 226 -1.10 34.34 0.34
C SER A 226 -0.25 33.97 1.56
N SER A 227 -0.90 33.75 2.71
CA SER A 227 -0.32 33.06 3.87
C SER A 227 -0.83 31.61 3.86
N THR A 228 0.05 30.64 4.11
CA THR A 228 -0.31 29.21 4.14
C THR A 228 -0.25 28.71 5.57
N THR A 229 -1.34 28.12 6.05
CA THR A 229 -1.45 27.54 7.40
C THR A 229 -1.65 26.03 7.28
N ALA A 230 -0.79 25.23 7.91
CA ALA A 230 -0.88 23.77 7.94
C ALA A 230 -0.93 23.30 9.40
N VAL A 231 -2.02 22.64 9.80
CA VAL A 231 -2.21 22.17 11.18
C VAL A 231 -2.36 20.65 11.18
N THR A 232 -1.51 19.98 11.95
CA THR A 232 -1.58 18.55 12.26
C THR A 232 -1.82 18.36 13.76
N SER A 233 -2.27 17.18 14.17
CA SER A 233 -2.63 16.88 15.57
C SER A 233 -1.51 17.13 16.61
N ALA A 234 -0.24 17.17 16.17
CA ALA A 234 0.92 17.39 17.04
C ALA A 234 1.69 18.68 16.70
N MET A 235 1.47 19.28 15.52
CA MET A 235 2.27 20.41 15.03
C MET A 235 1.45 21.33 14.13
N GLY A 236 1.50 22.64 14.38
CA GLY A 236 0.94 23.67 13.52
C GLY A 236 2.03 24.55 12.93
N THR A 237 1.97 24.80 11.63
CA THR A 237 2.93 25.64 10.91
C THR A 237 2.18 26.73 10.15
N VAL A 238 2.66 27.96 10.22
CA VAL A 238 2.16 29.10 9.43
C VAL A 238 3.32 29.74 8.69
N THR A 239 3.17 29.92 7.38
CA THR A 239 4.10 30.67 6.54
C THR A 239 3.43 31.93 6.01
N LEU A 240 4.04 33.08 6.27
CA LEU A 240 3.63 34.37 5.70
C LEU A 240 4.12 34.53 4.26
N GLY A 241 3.38 35.30 3.47
CA GLY A 241 3.68 35.58 2.07
C GLY A 241 4.91 36.48 1.87
N PRO A 242 5.42 36.61 0.63
CA PRO A 242 6.55 37.48 0.33
C PRO A 242 6.22 38.94 0.64
N GLY A 243 7.01 39.57 1.52
CA GLY A 243 6.87 40.98 1.94
C GLY A 243 6.21 41.18 3.31
N GLN A 244 5.79 40.12 3.99
CA GLN A 244 5.27 40.13 5.36
C GLN A 244 6.29 39.48 6.32
N SER A 245 6.39 40.00 7.55
CA SER A 245 7.25 39.46 8.62
C SER A 245 6.43 39.22 9.89
N MET A 246 6.81 38.21 10.67
CA MET A 246 6.21 37.95 11.99
C MET A 246 6.54 39.04 13.02
N LEU A 247 7.43 39.98 12.69
CA LEU A 247 7.69 41.19 13.48
C LEU A 247 6.69 42.32 13.21
N ASP A 248 5.90 42.22 12.14
CA ASP A 248 4.91 43.23 11.80
C ASP A 248 3.81 43.28 12.86
N GLU A 249 3.29 44.48 13.12
CA GLU A 249 2.38 44.74 14.23
C GLU A 249 1.14 43.82 14.18
N GLY A 250 1.04 42.93 15.18
CA GLY A 250 -0.08 42.01 15.31
C GLY A 250 -0.07 40.78 14.38
N GLU A 251 0.89 40.62 13.48
CA GLU A 251 0.93 39.46 12.56
C GLU A 251 1.24 38.15 13.30
N LEU A 252 2.16 38.17 14.27
CA LEU A 252 2.42 37.01 15.13
C LEU A 252 1.17 36.60 15.93
N ARG A 253 0.38 37.57 16.40
CA ARG A 253 -0.87 37.32 17.13
C ARG A 253 -1.89 36.65 16.22
N LYS A 254 -2.10 37.19 15.02
CA LYS A 254 -3.01 36.61 14.01
C LYS A 254 -2.59 35.20 13.62
N ALA A 255 -1.28 34.95 13.46
CA ALA A 255 -0.74 33.64 13.09
C ALA A 255 -0.92 32.59 14.20
N VAL A 256 -0.81 32.98 15.48
CA VAL A 256 -1.09 32.05 16.60
C VAL A 256 -2.60 31.87 16.82
N GLU A 257 -3.40 32.92 16.62
CA GLU A 257 -4.86 32.82 16.69
C GLU A 257 -5.41 31.88 15.61
N SER A 258 -4.92 31.95 14.37
CA SER A 258 -5.33 31.05 13.29
C SER A 258 -4.98 29.59 13.59
N LEU A 259 -3.83 29.33 14.22
CA LEU A 259 -3.44 27.98 14.65
C LEU A 259 -4.27 27.45 15.84
N THR A 260 -4.85 28.33 16.65
CA THR A 260 -5.55 27.96 17.88
C THR A 260 -7.08 28.11 17.80
N GLN A 261 -7.63 28.39 16.61
CA GLN A 261 -9.06 28.68 16.41
C GLN A 261 -9.98 27.44 16.54
N GLY A 262 -9.43 26.22 16.53
CA GLY A 262 -10.16 24.96 16.67
C GLY A 262 -10.69 24.66 18.08
N ALA A 263 -11.76 23.85 18.17
CA ALA A 263 -12.61 23.64 19.37
C ALA A 263 -11.93 23.06 20.63
N ASN A 264 -10.65 22.73 20.59
CA ASN A 264 -9.87 22.29 21.75
C ASN A 264 -8.68 23.22 21.92
N LYS A 265 -8.59 23.93 23.05
CA LYS A 265 -7.46 24.83 23.40
C LYS A 265 -6.17 23.99 23.54
N PRO A 266 -5.33 23.85 22.50
CA PRO A 266 -4.22 22.93 22.55
C PRO A 266 -3.06 23.63 23.24
N ARG A 267 -2.55 23.05 24.34
CA ARG A 267 -1.35 23.57 25.02
C ARG A 267 -0.13 23.37 24.12
N ALA A 268 0.71 24.38 23.96
CA ALA A 268 1.98 24.23 23.24
C ALA A 268 3.10 23.81 24.17
N LEU A 269 3.94 22.90 23.70
CA LEU A 269 5.21 22.55 24.34
C LEU A 269 6.28 23.56 23.94
N THR A 270 6.33 23.90 22.64
CA THR A 270 7.34 24.80 22.09
C THR A 270 6.74 25.60 20.93
N VAL A 271 7.07 26.90 20.87
CA VAL A 271 6.75 27.77 19.74
C VAL A 271 8.07 28.31 19.17
N VAL A 272 8.30 28.09 17.89
CA VAL A 272 9.48 28.61 17.18
C VAL A 272 9.01 29.56 16.09
N VAL A 273 9.50 30.79 16.11
CA VAL A 273 9.23 31.82 15.11
C VAL A 273 10.55 32.13 14.41
N GLN A 274 10.56 32.06 13.08
CA GLN A 274 11.73 32.34 12.25
C GLN A 274 11.29 33.22 11.09
N ASP A 275 11.46 34.54 11.26
CA ASP A 275 11.09 35.61 10.32
C ASP A 275 9.68 35.52 9.69
N ARG A 276 9.44 34.57 8.78
CA ARG A 276 8.16 34.32 8.09
C ARG A 276 7.51 32.99 8.42
N LEU A 277 8.18 32.13 9.19
CA LEU A 277 7.74 30.79 9.56
C LEU A 277 7.42 30.76 11.05
N LEU A 278 6.21 30.35 11.41
CA LEU A 278 5.81 30.04 12.78
C LEU A 278 5.56 28.54 12.85
N THR A 279 6.20 27.86 13.79
CA THR A 279 6.01 26.44 14.07
C THR A 279 5.64 26.27 15.54
N VAL A 280 4.51 25.62 15.81
CA VAL A 280 4.00 25.34 17.14
C VAL A 280 3.92 23.83 17.32
N VAL A 281 4.52 23.32 18.39
CA VAL A 281 4.42 21.90 18.77
C VAL A 281 3.42 21.80 19.91
N PHE A 282 2.34 21.04 19.70
CA PHE A 282 1.27 20.87 20.67
C PHE A 282 1.53 19.67 21.58
N ALA A 283 1.05 19.77 22.83
CA ALA A 283 1.12 18.68 23.79
C ALA A 283 0.14 17.55 23.39
N PRO A 284 0.53 16.27 23.57
CA PRO A 284 -0.37 15.14 23.35
C PRO A 284 -1.63 15.24 24.22
N ILE A 285 -2.78 14.83 23.66
CA ILE A 285 -4.07 14.84 24.36
C ILE A 285 -3.99 13.93 25.60
N GLY A 286 -4.26 14.48 26.78
CA GLY A 286 -4.30 13.73 28.05
C GLY A 286 -3.17 14.04 29.06
N VAL A 287 -2.26 14.97 28.76
CA VAL A 287 -1.20 15.39 29.69
C VAL A 287 -1.46 16.83 30.16
N GLU A 288 -2.04 16.99 31.35
CA GLU A 288 -2.41 18.32 31.89
C GLU A 288 -1.23 19.14 32.44
N SER A 289 -0.06 18.51 32.65
CA SER A 289 1.06 19.09 33.39
C SER A 289 2.21 19.63 32.54
N ALA A 290 2.17 19.47 31.21
CA ALA A 290 3.25 19.93 30.32
C ALA A 290 2.70 20.85 29.22
N GLY A 291 3.24 22.06 29.12
CA GLY A 291 2.92 23.04 28.07
C GLY A 291 2.20 24.29 28.56
N PHE A 292 2.26 25.34 27.76
CA PHE A 292 1.70 26.67 28.01
C PHE A 292 0.62 27.01 26.99
N ASP A 293 -0.22 28.01 27.28
CA ASP A 293 -1.17 28.55 26.31
C ASP A 293 -0.40 29.43 25.30
N PRO A 294 -0.38 29.11 24.00
CA PRO A 294 0.27 29.95 23.00
C PRO A 294 -0.19 31.41 23.08
N ARG A 295 -1.44 31.66 23.46
CA ARG A 295 -2.05 33.00 23.53
C ARG A 295 -1.55 33.85 24.69
N SER A 296 -0.89 33.25 25.69
CA SER A 296 -0.31 33.99 26.81
C SER A 296 1.08 34.56 26.49
N LEU A 297 1.58 34.39 25.26
CA LEU A 297 2.86 34.96 24.84
C LEU A 297 2.78 36.51 24.81
N PRO A 298 3.83 37.21 25.25
CA PRO A 298 3.87 38.67 25.23
C PRO A 298 4.19 39.19 23.81
N TYR A 299 3.24 39.02 22.88
CA TYR A 299 3.42 39.36 21.45
C TYR A 299 3.89 40.80 21.24
N ASP A 300 3.39 41.73 22.03
CA ASP A 300 3.69 43.17 21.89
C ASP A 300 5.12 43.50 22.35
N ARG A 301 5.79 42.61 23.09
CA ARG A 301 7.18 42.78 23.54
C ARG A 301 8.18 42.07 22.64
N VAL A 302 7.75 41.13 21.79
CA VAL A 302 8.64 40.36 20.90
C VAL A 302 9.46 41.26 19.95
N PRO A 303 8.86 42.26 19.26
CA PRO A 303 9.64 43.16 18.41
C PRO A 303 10.73 43.92 19.20
N GLY A 304 10.39 44.39 20.41
CA GLY A 304 11.33 45.06 21.29
C GLY A 304 12.49 44.15 21.75
N LEU A 305 12.20 42.88 22.05
CA LEU A 305 13.23 41.91 22.42
C LEU A 305 14.20 41.58 21.27
N VAL A 306 13.69 41.58 20.03
CA VAL A 306 14.52 41.39 18.83
C VAL A 306 15.39 42.62 18.57
N GLU A 307 14.86 43.83 18.74
CA GLU A 307 15.67 45.07 18.67
C GLU A 307 16.74 45.12 19.77
N GLU A 308 16.41 44.69 20.99
CA GLU A 308 17.39 44.60 22.08
C GLU A 308 18.46 43.52 21.85
N ALA A 309 18.14 42.45 21.11
CA ALA A 309 19.12 41.43 20.71
C ALA A 309 19.96 41.84 19.50
N ARG A 310 19.47 42.78 18.68
CA ARG A 310 20.22 43.38 17.55
C ARG A 310 21.36 44.28 18.01
N THR A 311 21.29 44.85 19.21
CA THR A 311 22.34 45.74 19.72
C THR A 311 23.67 44.98 19.85
N GLY A 312 24.58 45.18 18.90
CA GLY A 312 25.93 44.56 18.88
C GLY A 312 26.17 43.54 17.76
N VAL A 313 25.17 43.20 16.94
CA VAL A 313 25.25 42.09 15.95
C VAL A 313 25.51 42.57 14.51
N GLY A 314 25.67 43.88 14.30
CA GLY A 314 25.85 44.48 12.97
C GLY A 314 24.54 44.49 12.16
N SER A 315 24.60 44.32 10.84
CA SER A 315 23.42 44.25 9.98
C SER A 315 22.70 42.89 10.16
N PRO A 316 21.49 42.86 10.73
CA PRO A 316 20.82 41.60 11.04
C PRO A 316 20.32 40.95 9.75
N GLN A 317 20.72 39.70 9.52
CA GLN A 317 20.30 38.91 8.36
C GLN A 317 19.11 38.01 8.69
N SER A 318 19.05 37.48 9.90
CA SER A 318 17.95 36.62 10.37
C SER A 318 17.74 36.72 11.86
N TRP A 319 16.53 36.38 12.31
CA TRP A 319 16.17 36.29 13.72
C TRP A 319 15.29 35.07 13.96
N GLN A 320 15.38 34.54 15.17
CA GLN A 320 14.59 33.41 15.64
C GLN A 320 14.14 33.65 17.08
N LEU A 321 12.88 33.38 17.37
CA LEU A 321 12.32 33.32 18.71
C LEU A 321 11.93 31.88 19.02
N ALA A 322 12.41 31.32 20.12
CA ALA A 322 11.96 30.04 20.66
C ALA A 322 11.32 30.25 22.04
N ALA A 323 10.07 29.87 22.20
CA ALA A 323 9.36 29.86 23.47
C ALA A 323 9.20 28.43 23.95
N ASP A 324 9.73 28.12 25.13
CA ASP A 324 9.70 26.79 25.74
C ASP A 324 8.98 26.85 27.09
N GLY A 325 7.99 25.98 27.29
CA GLY A 325 7.27 25.80 28.55
C GLY A 325 7.29 24.35 29.07
N VAL A 326 8.19 23.51 28.55
CA VAL A 326 8.35 22.11 28.98
C VAL A 326 8.82 22.00 30.44
N THR A 327 9.59 22.97 30.92
CA THR A 327 10.11 23.04 32.30
C THR A 327 9.13 23.66 33.30
N GLY A 328 7.90 23.99 32.88
CA GLY A 328 6.85 24.58 33.72
C GLY A 328 6.92 26.11 33.86
N SER A 329 8.09 26.72 33.63
CA SER A 329 8.24 28.17 33.49
C SER A 329 8.44 28.54 32.02
N LEU A 330 7.60 29.42 31.48
CA LEU A 330 7.73 29.92 30.11
C LEU A 330 9.02 30.73 29.97
N THR A 331 9.90 30.28 29.08
CA THR A 331 11.15 30.97 28.73
C THR A 331 11.16 31.32 27.25
N LEU A 332 11.57 32.55 26.94
CA LEU A 332 11.67 33.08 25.59
C LEU A 332 13.16 33.25 25.27
N ARG A 333 13.63 32.61 24.20
CA ARG A 333 14.99 32.76 23.68
C ARG A 333 14.92 33.42 22.31
N VAL A 334 15.51 34.60 22.21
CA VAL A 334 15.69 35.34 20.96
C VAL A 334 17.14 35.15 20.51
N VAL A 335 17.32 34.76 19.26
CA VAL A 335 18.61 34.66 18.58
C VAL A 335 18.56 35.56 17.37
N VAL A 336 19.55 36.44 17.23
CA VAL A 336 19.71 37.32 16.08
C VAL A 336 21.08 37.03 15.47
N THR A 337 21.11 36.81 14.17
CA THR A 337 22.34 36.53 13.42
C THR A 337 22.55 37.63 12.39
N GLY A 338 23.76 38.19 12.37
CA GLY A 338 24.15 39.25 11.44
C GLY A 338 25.60 39.07 10.98
N ASP A 339 26.07 40.04 10.20
CA ASP A 339 27.45 40.09 9.70
C ASP A 339 28.50 40.20 10.82
N GLY A 340 28.13 40.79 11.96
CA GLY A 340 28.99 41.02 13.11
C GLY A 340 29.04 39.89 14.14
N GLY A 341 28.21 38.84 13.99
CA GLY A 341 28.16 37.72 14.95
C GLY A 341 26.75 37.22 15.25
N THR A 342 26.56 36.63 16.43
CA THR A 342 25.24 36.16 16.89
C THR A 342 24.94 36.74 18.28
N GLY A 343 23.81 37.44 18.38
CA GLY A 343 23.26 37.94 19.65
C GLY A 343 22.20 36.99 20.17
N THR A 344 22.27 36.66 21.46
CA THR A 344 21.28 35.85 22.15
C THR A 344 20.72 36.59 23.35
N LEU A 345 19.40 36.54 23.50
CA LEU A 345 18.68 37.18 24.58
C LEU A 345 17.66 36.19 25.14
N GLU A 346 17.66 36.00 26.45
CA GLU A 346 16.69 35.18 27.17
C GLU A 346 15.78 36.08 27.99
N ALA A 347 14.47 35.86 27.91
CA ALA A 347 13.43 36.57 28.63
C ALA A 347 12.42 35.60 29.26
N ASP A 348 11.70 36.06 30.27
CA ASP A 348 10.61 35.29 30.90
C ASP A 348 9.29 35.40 30.11
N GLY A 349 8.26 34.66 30.56
CA GLY A 349 6.92 34.72 29.99
C GLY A 349 6.19 36.07 30.08
N GLN A 350 6.77 37.08 30.74
CA GLN A 350 6.27 38.46 30.77
C GLN A 350 7.09 39.39 29.85
N GLY A 351 8.09 38.85 29.14
CA GLY A 351 8.97 39.62 28.26
C GLY A 351 10.00 40.46 29.03
N LYS A 352 10.34 40.08 30.27
CA LYS A 352 11.43 40.67 31.03
C LYS A 352 12.73 39.93 30.73
N VAL A 353 13.78 40.67 30.37
CA VAL A 353 15.08 40.11 30.04
C VAL A 353 15.73 39.49 31.28
N LEU A 354 16.10 38.22 31.18
CA LEU A 354 16.78 37.45 32.22
C LEU A 354 18.29 37.40 31.96
N ARG A 355 18.70 37.24 30.69
CA ARG A 355 20.10 37.11 30.30
C ARG A 355 20.34 37.68 28.91
N ARG A 356 21.48 38.35 28.73
CA ARG A 356 21.99 38.80 27.44
C ARG A 356 23.36 38.17 27.21
N SER A 357 23.62 37.68 26.01
CA SER A 357 24.94 37.17 25.62
C SER A 357 25.13 37.42 24.13
N GLY A 358 26.19 38.14 23.77
CA GLY A 358 26.58 38.42 22.39
C GLY A 358 28.10 38.31 22.29
N SER A 359 28.58 37.73 21.19
CA SER A 359 30.00 37.61 20.85
C SER A 359 30.41 38.67 19.86
#